data_AF-A0A2S3R213-F1
#
_entry.id   AF-A0A2S3R213-F1
#
_cell.length_a   1.000
_cell.length_b   1.000
_cell.length_c   1.000
_cell.angle_alpha   90.00
_cell.angle_beta   90.00
_cell.angle_gamma   90.00
#
_symmetry.space_group_name_H-M   'P 1'
#
loop_
_entity.id
_entity.type
_entity.pdbx_description
1 polymer ?
#
loop_
_entity_poly.entity_id
_entity_poly.type
_entity_poly.pdbx_seq_one_letter_code
_entity_poly.pdbx_strand_id
1 'polypeptide(L)'
;MTGFENQLKTDLERGLFLLLEIKTRCITTIHELNNVFVGLLRDNPAASELDWVEPLRLAILDLAGTGTEFFSVHDYVESIERRYKGTVLLFGDRQVIGLSAFTADELKAPHMQWVKELDRKVHGYREMFPDLNDSGAVTMAKYSTLKELSDQELYELYKEFSSHECPYNTSMNFSSWVEWYEGSKAYFDGDGNVIPELSKQMLKTLTAWKDQSLEENKYWLCRNYEIHPSHEKIITPWIIESRKSMGSDKAA
;
A
#
# COMPACT_ATOMS: atom_id res chain seq x y z
N MET A 1 -3.68 1.75 -3.40
CA MET A 1 -2.86 2.95 -3.59
C MET A 1 -1.98 2.84 -4.83
N THR A 2 -1.76 3.96 -5.52
CA THR A 2 -1.05 4.04 -6.80
C THR A 2 0.21 4.91 -6.70
N GLY A 3 1.15 4.75 -7.63
CA GLY A 3 2.33 5.63 -7.68
C GLY A 3 2.00 7.11 -7.88
N PHE A 4 0.79 7.44 -8.34
CA PHE A 4 0.32 8.82 -8.53
C PHE A 4 0.29 9.61 -7.21
N GLU A 5 0.04 8.93 -6.08
CA GLU A 5 0.00 9.57 -4.76
C GLU A 5 1.32 10.26 -4.39
N ASN A 6 2.44 9.87 -5.02
CA ASN A 6 3.75 10.50 -4.82
C ASN A 6 3.78 11.99 -5.17
N GLN A 7 2.88 12.50 -6.01
CA GLN A 7 2.80 13.94 -6.30
C GLN A 7 1.77 14.69 -5.47
N LEU A 8 0.95 13.99 -4.67
CA LEU A 8 -0.13 14.59 -3.88
C LEU A 8 0.41 15.11 -2.54
N LYS A 9 0.38 16.42 -2.37
CA LYS A 9 1.02 17.12 -1.24
C LYS A 9 0.02 17.57 -0.18
N THR A 10 -1.19 17.94 -0.59
CA THR A 10 -2.22 18.52 0.28
C THR A 10 -3.37 17.56 0.53
N ASP A 11 -4.11 17.77 1.63
CA ASP A 11 -5.32 16.98 1.92
C ASP A 11 -6.41 17.19 0.87
N LEU A 12 -6.46 18.39 0.27
CA LEU A 12 -7.32 18.67 -0.87
C LEU A 12 -6.99 17.78 -2.07
N GLU A 13 -5.71 17.69 -2.44
CA GLU A 13 -5.24 16.84 -3.54
C GLU A 13 -5.54 15.36 -3.28
N ARG A 14 -5.26 14.87 -2.07
CA ARG A 14 -5.51 13.47 -1.67
C ARG A 14 -7.01 13.15 -1.67
N GLY A 15 -7.82 14.02 -1.07
CA GLY A 15 -9.27 13.87 -1.01
C GLY A 15 -9.91 13.88 -2.40
N LEU A 16 -9.50 14.80 -3.27
CA LEU A 16 -9.99 14.88 -4.64
C LEU A 16 -9.59 13.65 -5.46
N PHE A 17 -8.32 13.24 -5.40
CA PHE A 17 -7.84 12.07 -6.14
C PHE A 17 -8.59 10.81 -5.72
N LEU A 18 -8.81 10.60 -4.42
CA LEU A 18 -9.59 9.48 -3.90
C LEU A 18 -11.03 9.50 -4.43
N LEU A 19 -11.69 10.68 -4.44
CA LEU A 19 -13.04 10.82 -4.99
C LEU A 19 -13.08 10.52 -6.49
N LEU A 20 -12.09 10.98 -7.24
CA LEU A 20 -11.95 10.71 -8.67
C LEU A 20 -11.75 9.21 -8.92
N GLU A 21 -10.86 8.55 -8.18
CA GLU A 21 -10.63 7.11 -8.31
C GLU A 21 -11.92 6.33 -8.03
N ILE A 22 -12.61 6.61 -6.92
CA ILE A 22 -13.84 5.92 -6.53
C ILE A 22 -14.95 6.14 -7.57
N LYS A 23 -15.18 7.38 -7.98
CA LYS A 23 -16.30 7.71 -8.87
C LYS A 23 -16.07 7.28 -10.31
N THR A 24 -14.82 7.06 -10.74
CA THR A 24 -14.51 6.63 -12.10
C THR A 24 -14.41 5.12 -12.28
N ARG A 25 -14.28 4.32 -11.21
CA ARG A 25 -14.12 2.85 -11.26
C ARG A 25 -15.22 2.08 -11.99
N CYS A 26 -16.46 2.57 -11.97
CA CYS A 26 -17.60 1.85 -12.57
C CYS A 26 -18.12 2.52 -13.84
N ILE A 27 -17.35 3.44 -14.43
CA ILE A 27 -17.75 4.14 -15.64
C ILE A 27 -17.52 3.25 -16.84
N THR A 28 -18.43 3.30 -17.81
CA THR A 28 -18.35 2.48 -19.03
C THR A 28 -18.36 3.31 -20.31
N THR A 29 -18.50 4.64 -20.18
CA THR A 29 -18.55 5.55 -21.32
C THR A 29 -17.73 6.81 -21.10
N ILE A 30 -17.18 7.36 -22.19
CA ILE A 30 -16.44 8.63 -22.19
C ILE A 30 -17.34 9.78 -21.67
N HIS A 31 -18.63 9.75 -21.99
CA HIS A 31 -19.58 10.78 -21.57
C HIS A 31 -19.75 10.82 -20.04
N GLU A 32 -19.96 9.66 -19.41
CA GLU A 32 -20.06 9.53 -17.95
C GLU A 32 -18.75 9.95 -17.27
N LEU A 33 -17.60 9.56 -17.82
CA LEU A 33 -16.29 9.94 -17.32
C LEU A 33 -16.16 11.46 -17.25
N ASN A 34 -16.46 12.13 -18.35
CA ASN A 34 -16.43 13.57 -18.41
C ASN A 34 -17.40 14.23 -17.40
N ASN A 35 -18.61 13.69 -17.26
CA ASN A 35 -19.60 14.21 -16.32
C ASN A 35 -19.15 14.08 -14.86
N VAL A 36 -18.42 13.01 -14.50
CA VAL A 36 -17.84 12.84 -13.16
C VAL A 36 -16.80 13.91 -12.87
N PHE A 37 -15.89 14.18 -13.81
CA PHE A 37 -14.91 15.27 -13.65
C PHE A 37 -15.59 16.63 -13.50
N VAL A 38 -16.55 16.95 -14.38
CA VAL A 38 -17.29 18.22 -14.31
C VAL A 38 -18.07 18.35 -13.00
N GLY A 39 -18.74 17.28 -12.56
CA GLY A 39 -19.47 17.25 -11.30
C GLY A 39 -18.55 17.48 -10.10
N LEU A 40 -17.42 16.78 -10.04
CA LEU A 40 -16.46 16.91 -8.94
C LEU A 40 -15.82 18.29 -8.88
N LEU A 41 -15.45 18.87 -10.03
CA LEU A 41 -14.89 20.23 -10.09
C LEU A 41 -15.92 21.30 -9.70
N ARG A 42 -17.19 21.12 -10.09
CA ARG A 42 -18.28 22.00 -9.65
C ARG A 42 -18.47 21.94 -8.14
N ASP A 43 -18.44 20.74 -7.57
CA ASP A 43 -18.65 20.51 -6.14
C ASP A 43 -17.40 20.90 -5.31
N ASN A 44 -16.22 20.97 -5.95
CA ASN A 44 -14.94 21.33 -5.34
C ASN A 44 -14.21 22.39 -6.19
N PRO A 45 -14.68 23.64 -6.25
CA PRO A 45 -14.12 24.65 -7.16
C PRO A 45 -12.64 24.94 -6.92
N ALA A 46 -12.13 24.81 -5.68
CA ALA A 46 -10.70 24.95 -5.40
C ALA A 46 -9.83 23.91 -6.13
N ALA A 47 -10.40 22.78 -6.55
CA ALA A 47 -9.69 21.76 -7.32
C ALA A 47 -9.34 22.20 -8.74
N SER A 48 -10.00 23.23 -9.30
CA SER A 48 -9.67 23.73 -10.64
C SER A 48 -8.31 24.42 -10.69
N GLU A 49 -7.79 24.87 -9.54
CA GLU A 49 -6.48 25.50 -9.42
C GLU A 49 -5.33 24.48 -9.39
N LEU A 50 -5.64 23.18 -9.29
CA LEU A 50 -4.65 22.12 -9.30
C LEU A 50 -4.20 21.85 -10.74
N ASP A 51 -2.93 22.12 -11.02
CA ASP A 51 -2.31 22.08 -12.36
C ASP A 51 -2.38 20.70 -13.04
N TRP A 52 -2.56 19.62 -12.29
CA TRP A 52 -2.63 18.26 -12.80
C TRP A 52 -4.04 17.79 -13.14
N VAL A 53 -5.11 18.41 -12.64
CA VAL A 53 -6.47 17.85 -12.75
C VAL A 53 -6.97 17.87 -14.19
N GLU A 54 -6.88 19.01 -14.87
CA GLU A 54 -7.33 19.12 -16.26
C GLU A 54 -6.45 18.31 -17.22
N PRO A 55 -5.11 18.35 -17.13
CA PRO A 55 -4.25 17.45 -17.92
C PRO A 55 -4.55 15.97 -17.69
N LEU A 56 -4.83 15.56 -16.45
CA LEU A 56 -5.22 14.18 -16.14
C LEU A 56 -6.54 13.83 -16.82
N ARG A 57 -7.56 14.68 -16.70
CA ARG A 57 -8.87 14.48 -17.36
C ARG A 57 -8.69 14.25 -18.86
N LEU A 58 -7.94 15.13 -19.53
CA LEU A 58 -7.70 15.04 -20.96
C LEU A 58 -6.96 13.75 -21.35
N ALA A 59 -5.94 13.35 -20.58
CA ALA A 59 -5.19 12.12 -20.83
C ALA A 59 -6.06 10.86 -20.72
N ILE A 60 -6.95 10.79 -19.72
CA ILE A 60 -7.85 9.65 -19.55
C ILE A 60 -8.90 9.62 -20.66
N LEU A 61 -9.46 10.77 -21.05
CA LEU A 61 -10.42 10.85 -22.15
C LEU A 61 -9.80 10.46 -23.49
N ASP A 62 -8.56 10.87 -23.75
CA ASP A 62 -7.80 10.47 -24.94
C ASP A 62 -7.57 8.95 -24.95
N LEU A 63 -7.10 8.38 -23.83
CA LEU A 63 -6.92 6.94 -23.67
C LEU A 63 -8.23 6.18 -23.93
N ALA A 64 -9.34 6.59 -23.30
CA ALA A 64 -10.65 5.98 -23.52
C ALA A 64 -11.12 6.10 -24.98
N GLY A 65 -10.74 7.18 -25.68
CA GLY A 65 -11.02 7.41 -27.09
C GLY A 65 -10.29 6.46 -28.05
N THR A 66 -9.21 5.80 -27.60
CA THR A 66 -8.45 4.83 -28.42
C THR A 66 -9.14 3.48 -28.59
N GLY A 67 -10.36 3.30 -28.06
CA GLY A 67 -11.11 2.06 -28.11
C GLY A 67 -10.73 1.04 -27.03
N THR A 68 -9.88 1.44 -26.08
CA THR A 68 -9.60 0.67 -24.87
C THR A 68 -10.74 0.81 -23.87
N GLU A 69 -11.09 -0.27 -23.17
CA GLU A 69 -12.11 -0.27 -22.09
C GLU A 69 -11.64 0.43 -20.80
N PHE A 70 -10.63 1.31 -20.89
CA PHE A 70 -10.09 2.05 -19.75
C PHE A 70 -10.89 3.32 -19.53
N PHE A 71 -11.78 3.29 -18.55
CA PHE A 71 -12.68 4.41 -18.24
C PHE A 71 -12.44 5.00 -16.85
N SER A 72 -11.40 4.55 -16.13
CA SER A 72 -11.11 5.03 -14.79
C SER A 72 -9.73 5.68 -14.64
N VAL A 73 -9.61 6.53 -13.62
CA VAL A 73 -8.31 7.06 -13.17
C VAL A 73 -7.37 5.93 -12.78
N HIS A 74 -7.90 4.87 -12.17
CA HIS A 74 -7.14 3.69 -11.79
C HIS A 74 -6.50 3.02 -13.01
N ASP A 75 -7.29 2.77 -14.05
CA ASP A 75 -6.81 2.13 -15.29
C ASP A 75 -5.73 2.97 -15.98
N TYR A 76 -5.93 4.28 -16.02
CA TYR A 76 -4.95 5.20 -16.56
C TYR A 76 -3.63 5.11 -15.80
N VAL A 77 -3.65 5.25 -14.47
CA VAL A 77 -2.42 5.18 -13.67
C VAL A 77 -1.76 3.81 -13.80
N GLU A 78 -2.54 2.72 -13.79
CA GLU A 78 -2.02 1.37 -13.99
C GLU A 78 -1.37 1.22 -15.38
N SER A 79 -1.94 1.81 -16.43
CA SER A 79 -1.36 1.79 -17.77
C SER A 79 0.02 2.47 -17.82
N ILE A 80 0.18 3.60 -17.12
CA ILE A 80 1.45 4.31 -17.00
C ILE A 80 2.45 3.48 -16.19
N GLU A 81 2.04 2.89 -15.07
CA GLU A 81 2.89 2.01 -14.28
C GLU A 81 3.35 0.78 -15.07
N ARG A 82 2.47 0.18 -15.88
CA ARG A 82 2.79 -0.94 -16.78
C ARG A 82 3.79 -0.52 -17.85
N ARG A 83 3.67 0.67 -18.44
CA ARG A 83 4.68 1.22 -19.37
C ARG A 83 6.03 1.41 -18.69
N TYR A 84 6.03 1.99 -17.50
CA TYR A 84 7.24 2.23 -16.71
C TYR A 84 7.98 0.92 -16.36
N LYS A 85 7.24 -0.11 -15.94
CA LYS A 85 7.79 -1.44 -15.61
C LYS A 85 8.16 -2.25 -16.86
N GLY A 86 7.43 -2.08 -17.95
CA GLY A 86 7.44 -2.95 -19.13
C GLY A 86 6.37 -4.05 -19.07
N THR A 87 5.98 -4.60 -20.22
CA THR A 87 4.95 -5.64 -20.31
C THR A 87 5.49 -7.01 -19.88
N VAL A 88 4.88 -7.60 -18.86
CA VAL A 88 5.10 -8.98 -18.42
C VAL A 88 4.19 -9.88 -19.25
N LEU A 89 4.75 -10.62 -20.21
CA LEU A 89 3.99 -11.70 -20.85
C LEU A 89 4.24 -13.04 -20.18
N LEU A 90 5.45 -13.37 -19.72
CA LEU A 90 5.72 -14.63 -19.01
C LEU A 90 6.98 -14.50 -18.13
N PHE A 91 6.85 -14.84 -16.84
CA PHE A 91 7.89 -15.26 -15.88
C PHE A 91 9.34 -14.88 -16.18
N GLY A 92 9.72 -13.63 -15.92
CA GLY A 92 11.13 -13.25 -15.87
C GLY A 92 11.34 -11.91 -15.17
N ASP A 93 12.38 -11.84 -14.34
CA ASP A 93 12.95 -10.61 -13.79
C ASP A 93 13.48 -9.76 -14.96
N ARG A 94 12.63 -8.90 -15.54
CA ARG A 94 13.11 -7.86 -16.44
C ARG A 94 13.39 -6.59 -15.65
N GLN A 95 14.45 -5.93 -16.07
CA GLN A 95 14.80 -4.61 -15.60
C GLN A 95 13.67 -3.62 -15.93
N VAL A 96 13.36 -2.75 -14.98
CA VAL A 96 12.45 -1.62 -15.16
C VAL A 96 12.93 -0.77 -16.34
N ILE A 97 12.03 -0.47 -17.30
CA ILE A 97 12.33 0.41 -18.44
C ILE A 97 12.62 1.84 -17.97
N GLY A 98 11.92 2.28 -16.92
CA GLY A 98 12.12 3.57 -16.29
C GLY A 98 11.56 4.72 -17.14
N LEU A 99 12.10 5.92 -16.94
CA LEU A 99 11.65 7.12 -17.67
C LEU A 99 11.82 7.02 -19.20
N SER A 100 12.66 6.10 -19.70
CA SER A 100 12.84 5.88 -21.14
C SER A 100 11.59 5.36 -21.87
N ALA A 101 10.57 4.89 -21.12
CA ALA A 101 9.27 4.47 -21.66
C ALA A 101 8.38 5.65 -22.12
N PHE A 102 8.78 6.89 -21.85
CA PHE A 102 7.99 8.09 -22.07
C PHE A 102 8.78 9.11 -22.89
N THR A 103 8.05 9.86 -23.72
CA THR A 103 8.59 11.00 -24.44
C THR A 103 8.87 12.16 -23.50
N ALA A 104 9.75 13.08 -23.93
CA ALA A 104 10.05 14.29 -23.16
C ALA A 104 8.82 15.17 -22.93
N ASP A 105 7.85 15.17 -23.85
CA ASP A 105 6.63 15.99 -23.71
C ASP A 105 5.62 15.35 -22.77
N GLU A 106 5.45 14.02 -22.78
CA GLU A 106 4.67 13.31 -21.74
C GLU A 106 5.22 13.62 -20.34
N LEU A 107 6.54 13.55 -20.16
CA LEU A 107 7.18 13.81 -18.87
C LEU A 107 7.12 15.29 -18.43
N LYS A 108 6.78 16.23 -19.31
CA LYS A 108 6.54 17.64 -18.93
C LYS A 108 5.10 17.86 -18.44
N ALA A 109 4.17 16.96 -18.75
CA ALA A 109 2.78 17.12 -18.36
C ALA A 109 2.62 17.14 -16.82
N PRO A 110 1.86 18.07 -16.23
CA PRO A 110 1.73 18.18 -14.77
C PRO A 110 1.26 16.88 -14.10
N HIS A 111 0.31 16.18 -14.70
CA HIS A 111 -0.21 14.91 -14.18
C HIS A 111 0.77 13.73 -14.26
N MET A 112 1.95 13.89 -14.88
CA MET A 112 3.00 12.87 -15.02
C MET A 112 4.19 13.08 -14.08
N GLN A 113 4.20 14.15 -13.27
CA GLN A 113 5.37 14.42 -12.42
C GLN A 113 5.63 13.33 -11.38
N TRP A 114 4.58 12.61 -10.93
CA TRP A 114 4.71 11.44 -10.06
C TRP A 114 5.60 10.33 -10.64
N VAL A 115 5.70 10.17 -11.96
CA VAL A 115 6.54 9.12 -12.59
C VAL A 115 8.02 9.43 -12.38
N LYS A 116 8.41 10.71 -12.42
CA LYS A 116 9.79 11.13 -12.11
C LYS A 116 10.13 10.90 -10.65
N GLU A 117 9.17 11.18 -9.76
CA GLU A 117 9.36 10.94 -8.33
C GLU A 117 9.43 9.45 -8.01
N LEU A 118 8.59 8.63 -8.68
CA LEU A 118 8.68 7.18 -8.63
C LEU A 118 10.08 6.71 -9.07
N ASP A 119 10.57 7.17 -10.22
CA ASP A 119 11.88 6.79 -10.75
C ASP A 119 13.03 7.18 -9.82
N ARG A 120 13.00 8.41 -9.27
CA ARG A 120 13.96 8.88 -8.27
C ARG A 120 13.99 7.95 -7.05
N LYS A 121 12.83 7.57 -6.51
CA LYS A 121 12.72 6.67 -5.35
C LYS A 121 13.17 5.26 -5.68
N VAL A 122 12.84 4.72 -6.86
CA VAL A 122 13.30 3.40 -7.31
C VAL A 122 14.82 3.33 -7.33
N HIS A 123 15.49 4.33 -7.91
CA HIS A 123 16.95 4.39 -7.92
C HIS A 123 17.51 4.53 -6.50
N GLY A 124 16.93 5.40 -5.67
CA GLY A 124 17.33 5.55 -4.26
C GLY A 124 17.22 4.24 -3.48
N TYR A 125 16.14 3.47 -3.65
CA TYR A 125 15.98 2.19 -2.97
C TYR A 125 16.95 1.12 -3.46
N ARG A 126 17.28 1.09 -4.75
CA ARG A 126 18.33 0.18 -5.26
C ARG A 126 19.71 0.51 -4.68
N GLU A 127 20.01 1.78 -4.48
CA GLU A 127 21.27 2.21 -3.86
C GLU A 127 21.31 1.89 -2.36
N MET A 128 20.22 2.15 -1.64
CA MET A 128 20.13 1.89 -0.20
C MET A 128 20.04 0.40 0.14
N PHE A 129 19.39 -0.39 -0.71
CA PHE A 129 19.09 -1.81 -0.49
C PHE A 129 19.53 -2.66 -1.70
N PRO A 130 20.83 -3.01 -1.81
CA PRO A 130 21.37 -3.67 -3.00
C PRO A 130 20.85 -5.09 -3.27
N ASP A 131 20.26 -5.75 -2.27
CA ASP A 131 19.60 -7.06 -2.41
C ASP A 131 18.14 -6.95 -2.90
N LEU A 132 17.60 -5.73 -3.00
CA LEU A 132 16.26 -5.48 -3.48
C LEU A 132 16.21 -5.60 -5.01
N ASN A 133 15.37 -6.50 -5.51
CA ASN A 133 15.11 -6.59 -6.94
C ASN A 133 14.29 -5.39 -7.45
N ASP A 134 14.27 -5.23 -8.77
CA ASP A 134 13.57 -4.15 -9.46
C ASP A 134 12.08 -4.05 -9.12
N SER A 135 11.39 -5.19 -9.05
CA SER A 135 9.97 -5.23 -8.70
C SER A 135 9.73 -4.73 -7.27
N GLY A 136 10.63 -5.07 -6.35
CA GLY A 136 10.62 -4.62 -4.97
C GLY A 136 10.87 -3.14 -4.84
N ALA A 137 11.89 -2.62 -5.52
CA ALA A 137 12.18 -1.18 -5.54
C ALA A 137 10.98 -0.36 -6.05
N VAL A 138 10.31 -0.83 -7.11
CA VAL A 138 9.08 -0.18 -7.61
C VAL A 138 7.93 -0.30 -6.62
N THR A 139 7.76 -1.47 -6.01
CA THR A 139 6.71 -1.69 -5.00
C THR A 139 6.91 -0.73 -3.83
N MET A 140 8.10 -0.69 -3.22
CA MET A 140 8.41 0.26 -2.15
C MET A 140 8.21 1.71 -2.58
N ALA A 141 8.70 2.11 -3.75
CA ALA A 141 8.52 3.48 -4.26
C ALA A 141 7.06 3.88 -4.42
N LYS A 142 6.19 2.97 -4.87
CA LYS A 142 4.75 3.21 -4.97
C LYS A 142 4.08 3.46 -3.61
N TYR A 143 4.55 2.81 -2.56
CA TYR A 143 3.92 2.86 -1.22
C TYR A 143 4.73 3.67 -0.21
N SER A 144 5.78 4.36 -0.64
CA SER A 144 6.65 5.18 0.22
C SER A 144 5.96 6.39 0.87
N THR A 145 4.79 6.79 0.38
CA THR A 145 3.95 7.83 1.02
C THR A 145 2.87 7.24 1.94
N LEU A 146 2.78 5.91 2.03
CA LEU A 146 1.83 5.23 2.89
C LEU A 146 2.28 5.35 4.35
N LYS A 147 1.44 6.00 5.17
CA LYS A 147 1.50 5.96 6.64
C LYS A 147 2.80 6.46 7.29
N GLU A 148 3.51 7.37 6.64
CA GLU A 148 4.73 8.01 7.19
C GLU A 148 5.79 7.01 7.71
N LEU A 149 5.89 5.85 7.06
CA LEU A 149 6.92 4.85 7.36
C LEU A 149 8.32 5.37 6.97
N SER A 150 9.32 5.01 7.77
CA SER A 150 10.70 5.17 7.35
C SER A 150 11.06 4.21 6.19
N ASP A 151 12.04 4.60 5.39
CA ASP A 151 12.53 3.77 4.27
C ASP A 151 12.99 2.38 4.74
N GLN A 152 13.60 2.30 5.93
CA GLN A 152 14.01 1.03 6.54
C GLN A 152 12.81 0.18 6.97
N GLU A 153 11.80 0.75 7.63
CA GLU A 153 10.60 -0.01 8.02
C GLU A 153 9.88 -0.56 6.79
N LEU A 154 9.73 0.25 5.75
CA LEU A 154 9.10 -0.18 4.51
C LEU A 154 9.87 -1.32 3.83
N TYR A 155 11.20 -1.27 3.89
CA TYR A 155 12.07 -2.32 3.37
C TYR A 155 11.91 -3.63 4.15
N GLU A 156 11.96 -3.59 5.49
CA GLU A 156 11.76 -4.79 6.31
C GLU A 156 10.39 -5.41 6.07
N LEU A 157 9.33 -4.59 6.01
CA LEU A 157 7.98 -5.06 5.67
C LEU A 157 7.92 -5.70 4.28
N TYR A 158 8.62 -5.13 3.31
CA TYR A 158 8.69 -5.68 1.96
C TYR A 158 9.41 -7.03 1.94
N LYS A 159 10.53 -7.18 2.66
CA LYS A 159 11.25 -8.46 2.77
C LYS A 159 10.39 -9.53 3.41
N GLU A 160 9.73 -9.19 4.51
CA GLU A 160 8.81 -10.11 5.19
C GLU A 160 7.69 -10.53 4.25
N PHE A 161 7.05 -9.59 3.56
CA PHE A 161 5.97 -9.86 2.61
C PHE A 161 6.41 -10.69 1.41
N SER A 162 7.58 -10.40 0.83
CA SER A 162 8.09 -11.10 -0.36
C SER A 162 8.73 -12.46 -0.06
N SER A 163 8.90 -12.81 1.22
CA SER A 163 9.39 -14.12 1.62
C SER A 163 8.44 -15.24 1.18
N HIS A 164 9.01 -16.37 0.73
CA HIS A 164 8.27 -17.59 0.41
C HIS A 164 7.55 -18.18 1.63
N GLU A 165 7.98 -17.80 2.84
CA GLU A 165 7.39 -18.23 4.10
C GLU A 165 6.19 -17.36 4.52
N CYS A 166 5.97 -16.21 3.86
CA CYS A 166 4.85 -15.34 4.17
C CYS A 166 3.57 -15.84 3.50
N PRO A 167 2.58 -16.38 4.24
CA PRO A 167 1.37 -16.93 3.64
C PRO A 167 0.44 -15.83 3.08
N TYR A 168 0.64 -14.58 3.50
CA TYR A 168 -0.24 -13.45 3.18
C TYR A 168 -0.01 -12.89 1.77
N ASN A 169 1.18 -13.08 1.19
CA ASN A 169 1.50 -12.52 -0.12
C ASN A 169 0.69 -13.13 -1.28
N THR A 170 0.04 -14.27 -1.04
CA THR A 170 -0.88 -14.91 -1.98
C THR A 170 -2.32 -14.37 -1.89
N SER A 171 -2.69 -13.77 -0.75
CA SER A 171 -4.09 -13.39 -0.45
C SER A 171 -4.32 -11.90 -0.28
N MET A 172 -3.27 -11.10 -0.11
CA MET A 172 -3.34 -9.64 -0.05
C MET A 172 -2.20 -8.99 -0.83
N ASN A 173 -2.37 -7.70 -1.15
CA ASN A 173 -1.30 -6.91 -1.74
C ASN A 173 -0.47 -6.20 -0.66
N PHE A 174 0.68 -5.66 -1.06
CA PHE A 174 1.61 -5.01 -0.14
C PHE A 174 1.03 -3.75 0.54
N SER A 175 0.13 -3.01 -0.12
CA SER A 175 -0.56 -1.86 0.49
C SER A 175 -1.37 -2.30 1.71
N SER A 176 -2.15 -3.37 1.56
CA SER A 176 -2.98 -3.92 2.63
C SER A 176 -2.13 -4.53 3.76
N TRP A 177 -0.98 -5.11 3.42
CA TRP A 177 0.01 -5.58 4.40
C TRP A 177 0.52 -4.43 5.27
N VAL A 178 0.95 -3.33 4.65
CA VAL A 178 1.42 -2.12 5.36
C VAL A 178 0.29 -1.46 6.16
N GLU A 179 -0.91 -1.36 5.62
CA GLU A 179 -2.08 -0.83 6.34
C GLU A 179 -2.41 -1.66 7.58
N TRP A 180 -2.30 -2.98 7.50
CA TRP A 180 -2.48 -3.87 8.63
C TRP A 180 -1.37 -3.67 9.68
N TYR A 181 -0.11 -3.57 9.26
CA TYR A 181 1.01 -3.24 10.16
C TYR A 181 0.74 -1.95 10.93
N GLU A 182 0.39 -0.88 10.23
CA GLU A 182 0.14 0.42 10.82
C GLU A 182 -1.10 0.44 11.72
N GLY A 183 -2.20 -0.21 11.30
CA GLY A 183 -3.38 -0.37 12.15
C GLY A 183 -3.06 -1.13 13.43
N SER A 184 -2.22 -2.16 13.34
CA SER A 184 -1.80 -2.97 14.47
C SER A 184 -0.93 -2.20 15.47
N LYS A 185 -0.27 -1.08 15.10
CA LYS A 185 0.50 -0.26 16.05
C LYS A 185 -0.38 0.32 17.17
N ALA A 186 -1.67 0.56 16.90
CA ALA A 186 -2.61 1.10 17.89
C ALA A 186 -2.86 0.18 19.09
N TYR A 187 -2.43 -1.08 19.02
CA TYR A 187 -2.54 -2.06 20.09
C TYR A 187 -1.38 -2.03 21.09
N PHE A 188 -0.39 -1.17 20.84
CA PHE A 188 0.81 -1.04 21.65
C PHE A 188 0.94 0.39 22.19
N ASP A 189 1.44 0.51 23.41
CA ASP A 189 1.85 1.80 23.97
C ASP A 189 3.24 2.24 23.47
N GLY A 190 3.65 3.46 23.83
CA GLY A 190 4.94 4.01 23.42
C GLY A 190 6.17 3.27 23.96
N ASP A 191 5.97 2.40 24.96
CA ASP A 191 7.01 1.53 25.54
C ASP A 191 7.03 0.14 24.89
N GLY A 192 6.15 -0.10 23.91
CA GLY A 192 6.03 -1.39 23.23
C GLY A 192 5.29 -2.45 24.04
N ASN A 193 4.46 -2.07 25.01
CA ASN A 193 3.59 -3.01 25.72
C ASN A 193 2.20 -3.02 25.10
N VAL A 194 1.50 -4.14 25.23
CA VAL A 194 0.11 -4.27 24.83
C VAL A 194 -0.77 -3.35 25.69
N ILE A 195 -1.63 -2.55 25.06
CA ILE A 195 -2.55 -1.67 25.79
C ILE A 195 -3.47 -2.46 26.75
N PRO A 196 -3.87 -1.88 27.90
CA PRO A 196 -4.62 -2.61 28.94
C PRO A 196 -5.94 -3.23 28.44
N GLU A 197 -6.66 -2.52 27.58
CA GLU A 197 -7.94 -2.93 27.03
C GLU A 197 -7.79 -4.22 26.22
N LEU A 198 -6.80 -4.27 25.33
CA LEU A 198 -6.51 -5.43 24.51
C LEU A 198 -5.96 -6.58 25.35
N SER A 199 -5.04 -6.29 26.28
CA SER A 199 -4.48 -7.28 27.22
C SER A 199 -5.58 -8.04 27.96
N LYS A 200 -6.61 -7.34 28.46
CA LYS A 200 -7.74 -7.96 29.16
C LYS A 200 -8.55 -8.89 28.25
N GLN A 201 -8.77 -8.49 27.00
CA GLN A 201 -9.48 -9.33 26.03
C GLN A 201 -8.66 -10.57 25.65
N MET A 202 -7.38 -10.38 25.33
CA MET A 202 -6.47 -11.46 24.99
C MET A 202 -6.32 -12.46 26.14
N LEU A 203 -6.27 -11.98 27.40
CA LEU A 203 -6.13 -12.86 28.56
C LEU A 203 -7.34 -13.79 28.71
N LYS A 204 -8.55 -13.28 28.45
CA LYS A 204 -9.77 -14.11 28.47
C LYS A 204 -9.70 -15.23 27.42
N THR A 205 -9.23 -14.89 26.23
CA THR A 205 -9.07 -15.84 25.12
C THR A 205 -7.97 -16.86 25.41
N LEU A 206 -6.82 -16.40 25.91
CA LEU A 206 -5.70 -17.25 26.31
C LEU A 206 -6.09 -18.21 27.44
N THR A 207 -6.93 -17.76 28.39
CA THR A 207 -7.47 -18.62 29.46
C THR A 207 -8.35 -19.74 28.88
N ALA A 208 -9.18 -19.44 27.88
CA ALA A 208 -10.02 -20.44 27.21
C ALA A 208 -9.20 -21.46 26.41
N TRP A 209 -8.00 -21.07 25.97
CA TRP A 209 -7.07 -21.89 25.19
C TRP A 209 -5.81 -22.28 25.95
N LYS A 210 -5.88 -22.34 27.28
CA LYS A 210 -4.72 -22.57 28.15
C LYS A 210 -3.96 -23.87 27.84
N ASP A 211 -4.65 -24.87 27.28
CA ASP A 211 -4.09 -26.19 26.99
C ASP A 211 -3.45 -26.28 25.59
N GLN A 212 -3.55 -25.23 24.77
CA GLN A 212 -2.87 -25.14 23.48
C GLN A 212 -1.37 -24.88 23.66
N SER A 213 -0.60 -25.20 22.61
CA SER A 213 0.82 -24.88 22.55
C SER A 213 1.06 -23.37 22.48
N LEU A 214 2.26 -22.94 22.88
CA LEU A 214 2.65 -21.53 22.78
C LEU A 214 2.56 -21.02 21.33
N GLU A 215 3.00 -21.82 20.35
CA GLU A 215 2.91 -21.48 18.93
C GLU A 215 1.47 -21.31 18.45
N GLU A 216 0.56 -22.20 18.85
CA GLU A 216 -0.87 -22.04 18.53
C GLU A 216 -1.46 -20.79 19.18
N ASN A 217 -1.13 -20.49 20.43
CA ASN A 217 -1.63 -19.28 21.07
C ASN A 217 -1.09 -18.02 20.40
N LYS A 218 0.19 -17.98 20.02
CA LYS A 218 0.79 -16.86 19.28
C LYS A 218 0.03 -16.64 17.97
N TYR A 219 -0.10 -17.68 17.16
CA TYR A 219 -0.82 -17.62 15.89
C TYR A 219 -2.28 -17.18 16.05
N TRP A 220 -3.05 -17.82 16.94
CA TRP A 220 -4.48 -17.52 17.10
C TRP A 220 -4.74 -16.17 17.75
N LEU A 221 -3.91 -15.71 18.69
CA LEU A 221 -4.05 -14.38 19.25
C LEU A 221 -3.72 -13.32 18.20
N CYS A 222 -2.61 -13.45 17.47
CA CYS A 222 -2.28 -12.51 16.39
C CYS A 222 -3.43 -12.40 15.38
N ARG A 223 -3.97 -13.55 14.95
CA ARG A 223 -5.06 -13.61 13.98
C ARG A 223 -6.36 -13.00 14.50
N ASN A 224 -6.81 -13.33 15.71
CA ASN A 224 -8.13 -12.91 16.22
C ASN A 224 -8.20 -11.44 16.66
N TYR A 225 -7.04 -10.85 16.95
CA TYR A 225 -6.94 -9.46 17.37
C TYR A 225 -6.32 -8.57 16.28
N GLU A 226 -6.24 -9.08 15.05
CA GLU A 226 -5.69 -8.36 13.90
C GLU A 226 -4.32 -7.75 14.20
N ILE A 227 -3.47 -8.48 14.93
CA ILE A 227 -2.09 -8.08 15.22
C ILE A 227 -1.21 -8.55 14.08
N HIS A 228 -0.49 -7.60 13.49
CA HIS A 228 0.39 -7.88 12.36
C HIS A 228 1.51 -8.86 12.75
N PRO A 229 1.93 -9.80 11.89
CA PRO A 229 2.96 -10.79 12.24
C PRO A 229 4.29 -10.17 12.68
N SER A 230 4.70 -9.04 12.09
CA SER A 230 5.91 -8.30 12.50
C SER A 230 5.86 -7.80 13.95
N HIS A 231 4.66 -7.68 14.53
CA HIS A 231 4.45 -7.31 15.94
C HIS A 231 4.33 -8.53 16.87
N GLU A 232 4.38 -9.77 16.37
CA GLU A 232 4.31 -10.98 17.21
C GLU A 232 5.41 -11.00 18.28
N LYS A 233 6.61 -10.52 17.92
CA LYS A 233 7.75 -10.39 18.84
C LYS A 233 7.46 -9.51 20.05
N ILE A 234 6.52 -8.56 19.91
CA ILE A 234 6.13 -7.62 20.95
C ILE A 234 5.16 -8.29 21.94
N ILE A 235 4.20 -9.08 21.45
CA ILE A 235 3.21 -9.75 22.30
C ILE A 235 3.73 -11.05 22.93
N THR A 236 4.73 -11.69 22.33
CA THR A 236 5.23 -12.99 22.77
C THR A 236 5.65 -13.01 24.25
N PRO A 237 6.42 -12.02 24.77
CA PRO A 237 6.74 -11.94 26.19
C PRO A 237 5.48 -11.90 27.08
N TRP A 238 4.48 -11.11 26.70
CA TRP A 238 3.22 -10.98 27.43
C TRP A 238 2.43 -12.30 27.46
N ILE A 239 2.41 -13.06 26.36
CA ILE A 239 1.76 -14.38 26.30
C ILE A 239 2.46 -15.36 27.25
N ILE A 240 3.79 -15.39 27.24
CA ILE A 240 4.59 -16.29 28.08
C ILE A 240 4.35 -15.99 29.56
N GLU A 241 4.38 -14.72 29.96
CA GLU A 241 4.13 -14.31 31.35
C GLU A 241 2.69 -14.63 31.78
N SER A 242 1.72 -14.35 30.91
CA SER A 242 0.31 -14.67 31.16
C SER A 242 0.11 -16.18 31.35
N ARG A 243 0.72 -17.04 30.53
CA ARG A 243 0.65 -18.51 30.69
C ARG A 243 1.23 -18.99 32.02
N LYS A 244 2.36 -18.43 32.45
CA LYS A 244 2.98 -18.73 33.75
C LYS A 244 2.05 -18.39 34.91
N SER A 245 1.44 -17.20 34.89
CA SER A 245 0.52 -16.77 35.96
C SER A 245 -0.73 -17.63 36.07
N MET A 246 -1.15 -18.29 34.98
CA MET A 246 -2.28 -19.22 34.96
C MET A 246 -1.92 -20.67 35.35
N GLY A 247 -0.64 -20.97 35.62
CA GLY A 247 -0.17 -22.32 35.92
C GLY A 247 -0.22 -23.28 34.72
N SER A 248 -0.19 -22.76 33.49
CA SER A 248 -0.11 -23.59 32.27
C SER A 248 1.36 -23.91 31.96
N ASP A 249 1.91 -24.89 32.69
CA ASP A 249 3.30 -25.34 32.59
C ASP A 249 3.55 -26.40 31.49
N LYS A 250 2.65 -26.53 30.51
CA LYS A 250 2.98 -27.32 29.31
C LYS A 250 3.73 -26.45 28.29
N ALA A 251 5.03 -26.73 28.24
CA ALA A 251 6.01 -26.56 27.15
C ALA A 251 6.68 -25.18 27.00
N ALA A 252 7.91 -25.14 27.53
CA ALA A 252 9.08 -24.67 26.78
C ALA A 252 9.26 -25.47 25.49
#